data_AF-A0A969SLG2-F1
#
_entry.id   AF-A0A969SLG2-F1
#
_cell.length_a   1.000
_cell.length_b   1.000
_cell.length_c   1.000
_cell.angle_alpha   90.00
_cell.angle_beta   90.00
_cell.angle_gamma   90.00
#
_symmetry.space_group_name_H-M   'P 1'
#
loop_
_entity.id
_entity.type
_entity.pdbx_description
1 polymer ?
#
loop_
_entity_poly.entity_id
_entity_poly.type
_entity_poly.pdbx_seq_one_letter_code
_entity_poly.pdbx_strand_id
1 'polypeptide(L)'
;MTKEMLNTQNPDSQKNYIVQLLEELTIDYQKTKQERKEIVTSLMFEDEEFTLLEEIELLTVDIRGYASQIKELNNIDNPRDAVIRLQNIRIFDIPTITRFYLTTDNKYEKTKAYLRMLDYLRLLLLEYLNLYLIAQSASV
;
A
#
# COMPACT_ATOMS: atom_id res chain seq x y z
N MET A 1 -11.45 -0.79 -35.94
CA MET A 1 -11.11 -0.81 -34.50
C MET A 1 -10.61 0.57 -34.14
N THR A 2 -11.50 1.40 -33.62
CA THR A 2 -11.31 2.86 -33.46
C THR A 2 -10.56 3.19 -32.18
N LYS A 3 -9.75 4.25 -32.29
CA LYS A 3 -8.89 4.94 -31.31
C LYS A 3 -9.52 5.35 -29.96
N GLU A 4 -10.70 4.84 -29.61
CA GLU A 4 -11.54 5.37 -28.52
C GLU A 4 -11.43 4.62 -27.19
N MET A 5 -10.69 3.52 -27.09
CA MET A 5 -10.57 2.75 -25.84
C MET A 5 -9.49 3.25 -24.86
N LEU A 6 -8.85 4.39 -25.12
CA LEU A 6 -7.73 4.89 -24.30
C LEU A 6 -8.03 6.16 -23.49
N ASN A 7 -9.28 6.63 -23.40
CA ASN A 7 -9.57 7.96 -22.87
C ASN A 7 -10.67 8.06 -21.78
N THR A 8 -10.78 7.10 -20.86
CA THR A 8 -11.73 7.25 -19.72
C THR A 8 -11.29 6.50 -18.45
N GLN A 9 -10.06 6.72 -17.97
CA GLN A 9 -9.86 6.73 -16.52
C GLN A 9 -10.00 8.20 -16.09
N ASN A 10 -11.18 8.57 -15.58
CA ASN A 10 -11.38 9.89 -15.01
C ASN A 10 -10.45 10.01 -13.78
N PRO A 11 -9.48 10.95 -13.75
CA PRO A 11 -8.56 11.09 -12.62
C PRO A 11 -9.28 11.22 -11.26
N ASP A 12 -10.46 11.83 -11.25
CA ASP A 12 -11.28 11.95 -10.04
C ASP A 12 -11.84 10.61 -9.57
N SER A 13 -12.14 9.70 -10.50
CA SER A 13 -12.63 8.36 -10.16
C SER A 13 -11.54 7.49 -9.50
N GLN A 14 -10.29 7.62 -9.94
CA GLN A 14 -9.16 6.91 -9.35
C GLN A 14 -8.81 7.45 -7.96
N LYS A 15 -8.81 8.78 -7.79
CA LYS A 15 -8.64 9.43 -6.48
C LYS A 15 -9.70 8.97 -5.48
N ASN A 16 -10.97 9.01 -5.87
CA ASN A 16 -12.07 8.58 -5.01
C ASN A 16 -11.92 7.12 -4.58
N TYR A 17 -11.49 6.26 -5.50
CA TYR A 17 -11.24 4.86 -5.19
C TYR A 17 -10.06 4.67 -4.22
N ILE A 18 -8.96 5.41 -4.41
CA ILE A 18 -7.83 5.41 -3.46
C ILE A 18 -8.29 5.84 -2.05
N VAL A 19 -9.12 6.87 -1.96
CA VAL A 19 -9.66 7.36 -0.68
C VAL A 19 -10.56 6.32 -0.02
N GLN A 20 -11.45 5.67 -0.78
CA GLN A 20 -12.30 4.59 -0.27
C GLN A 20 -11.47 3.42 0.26
N LEU A 21 -10.47 2.98 -0.51
CA LEU A 21 -9.59 1.89 -0.10
C LEU A 21 -8.75 2.25 1.14
N LEU A 22 -8.32 3.51 1.29
CA LEU A 22 -7.64 4.00 2.49
C LEU A 22 -8.54 3.88 3.74
N GLU A 23 -9.82 4.21 3.61
CA GLU A 23 -10.79 4.10 4.72
C GLU A 23 -11.05 2.63 5.09
N GLU A 24 -11.21 1.76 4.09
CA GLU A 24 -11.31 0.31 4.30
C GLU A 24 -10.07 -0.26 5.00
N LEU A 25 -8.87 0.08 4.52
CA LEU A 25 -7.60 -0.33 5.13
C LEU A 25 -7.45 0.16 6.57
N THR A 26 -8.01 1.34 6.90
CA THR A 26 -8.01 1.85 8.28
C THR A 26 -8.80 0.92 9.19
N ILE A 27 -9.97 0.48 8.74
CA ILE A 27 -10.83 -0.47 9.46
C ILE A 27 -10.16 -1.85 9.52
N ASP A 28 -9.60 -2.32 8.42
CA ASP A 28 -8.97 -3.64 8.35
C ASP A 28 -7.72 -3.73 9.23
N TYR A 29 -6.92 -2.68 9.31
CA TYR A 29 -5.81 -2.61 10.26
C TYR A 29 -6.30 -2.72 11.71
N GLN A 30 -7.45 -2.14 12.06
CA GLN A 30 -8.02 -2.33 13.40
C GLN A 30 -8.45 -3.77 13.65
N LYS A 31 -9.02 -4.45 12.63
CA LYS A 31 -9.45 -5.85 12.73
C LYS A 31 -8.29 -6.84 12.93
N THR A 32 -7.06 -6.47 12.57
CA THR A 32 -5.88 -7.33 12.79
C THR A 32 -5.31 -7.26 14.20
N LYS A 33 -5.85 -6.40 15.09
CA LYS A 33 -5.33 -6.19 16.46
C LYS A 33 -5.11 -7.47 17.26
N GLN A 34 -6.05 -8.41 17.23
CA GLN A 34 -5.93 -9.67 17.97
C GLN A 34 -4.82 -10.55 17.39
N GLU A 35 -4.76 -10.67 16.06
CA GLU A 35 -3.71 -11.43 15.37
C GLU A 35 -2.32 -10.83 15.63
N ARG A 36 -2.18 -9.49 15.59
CA ARG A 36 -0.92 -8.82 15.92
C ARG A 36 -0.47 -9.11 17.35
N LYS A 37 -1.39 -9.17 18.31
CA LYS A 37 -1.07 -9.54 19.70
C LYS A 37 -0.53 -10.96 19.80
N GLU A 38 -1.13 -11.91 19.08
CA GLU A 38 -0.69 -13.31 19.05
C GLU A 38 0.65 -13.49 18.32
N ILE A 39 0.88 -12.70 17.27
CA ILE A 39 2.15 -12.68 16.53
C ILE A 39 3.30 -12.31 17.47
N VAL A 40 3.18 -11.26 18.28
CA VAL A 40 4.22 -10.82 19.24
C VAL A 40 4.61 -11.94 20.20
N THR A 41 3.65 -12.75 20.63
CA THR A 41 3.90 -13.83 21.60
C THR A 41 4.39 -15.12 20.95
N SER A 42 4.19 -15.31 19.64
CA SER A 42 4.36 -16.61 18.98
C SER A 42 5.43 -16.62 17.89
N LEU A 43 5.81 -15.46 17.36
CA LEU A 43 6.76 -15.31 16.27
C LEU A 43 7.90 -14.40 16.70
N MET A 44 9.00 -15.03 17.09
CA MET A 44 10.29 -14.36 17.29
C MET A 44 11.19 -14.86 16.16
N PHE A 45 11.31 -14.07 15.10
CA PHE A 45 12.31 -14.34 14.08
C PHE A 45 13.61 -13.72 14.56
N GLU A 46 14.50 -14.54 15.10
CA GLU A 46 15.86 -14.13 15.43
C GLU A 46 16.61 -13.75 14.14
N ASP A 47 17.52 -12.78 14.23
CA ASP A 47 18.40 -12.26 13.16
C ASP A 47 17.81 -11.25 12.13
N GLU A 48 16.62 -10.69 12.34
CA GLU A 48 16.08 -9.62 11.49
C GLU A 48 16.30 -8.21 12.09
N GLU A 49 16.55 -7.19 11.26
CA GLU A 49 16.72 -5.78 11.70
C GLU A 49 15.44 -5.21 12.33
N PHE A 50 14.28 -5.59 11.77
CA PHE A 50 12.96 -5.22 12.26
C PHE A 50 12.12 -6.46 12.56
N THR A 51 11.31 -6.37 13.60
CA THR A 51 10.27 -7.35 13.87
C THR A 51 9.18 -7.28 12.79
N LEU A 52 8.43 -8.37 12.63
CA LEU A 52 7.30 -8.42 11.70
C LEU A 52 6.31 -7.26 11.90
N LEU A 53 6.06 -6.88 13.16
CA LEU A 53 5.11 -5.80 13.44
C LEU A 53 5.67 -4.41 13.09
N GLU A 54 6.97 -4.19 13.28
CA GLU A 54 7.62 -2.95 12.87
C GLU A 54 7.60 -2.80 11.35
N GLU A 55 7.88 -3.86 10.61
CA GLU A 55 7.75 -3.87 9.15
C GLU A 55 6.33 -3.52 8.70
N ILE A 56 5.32 -4.17 9.30
CA ILE A 56 3.91 -3.87 9.00
C ILE A 56 3.60 -2.40 9.30
N GLU A 57 4.07 -1.84 10.41
CA GLU A 57 3.80 -0.45 10.78
C GLU A 57 4.49 0.55 9.85
N LEU A 58 5.76 0.32 9.48
CA LEU A 58 6.49 1.16 8.53
C LEU A 58 5.79 1.20 7.17
N LEU A 59 5.44 0.03 6.63
CA LEU A 59 4.67 -0.08 5.38
C LEU A 59 3.31 0.62 5.47
N THR A 60 2.63 0.45 6.60
CA THR A 60 1.32 1.04 6.87
C THR A 60 1.40 2.57 6.84
N VAL A 61 2.38 3.14 7.54
CA VAL A 61 2.57 4.59 7.64
C VAL A 61 2.94 5.17 6.28
N ASP A 62 3.90 4.58 5.59
CA ASP A 62 4.39 5.10 4.31
C ASP A 62 3.30 5.09 3.23
N ILE A 63 2.69 3.92 2.98
CA ILE A 63 1.73 3.77 1.88
C ILE A 63 0.44 4.55 2.17
N ARG A 64 -0.11 4.44 3.38
CA ARG A 64 -1.34 5.18 3.74
C ARG A 64 -1.07 6.67 3.88
N GLY A 65 0.14 7.08 4.20
CA GLY A 65 0.55 8.48 4.23
C GLY A 65 0.33 9.15 2.88
N TYR A 66 0.79 8.54 1.78
CA TYR A 66 0.55 9.06 0.43
C TYR A 66 -0.94 9.11 0.05
N ALA A 67 -1.69 8.05 0.36
CA ALA A 67 -3.14 8.06 0.12
C ALA A 67 -3.86 9.14 0.95
N SER A 68 -3.38 9.41 2.17
CA SER A 68 -3.95 10.46 3.03
C SER A 68 -3.67 11.85 2.47
N GLN A 69 -2.51 12.08 1.83
CA GLN A 69 -2.27 13.35 1.13
C GLN A 69 -3.27 13.56 -0.02
N ILE A 70 -3.59 12.51 -0.79
CA ILE A 70 -4.65 12.61 -1.81
C ILE A 70 -5.98 12.98 -1.16
N LYS A 71 -6.35 12.35 -0.04
CA LYS A 71 -7.60 12.62 0.67
C LYS A 71 -7.70 14.07 1.16
N GLU A 72 -6.65 14.57 1.82
CA GLU A 72 -6.70 15.84 2.54
C GLU A 72 -6.27 17.04 1.67
N LEU A 73 -5.34 16.82 0.74
CA LEU A 73 -4.70 17.88 -0.05
C LEU A 73 -5.03 17.80 -1.55
N ASN A 74 -5.71 16.74 -1.99
CA ASN A 74 -5.99 16.45 -3.40
C ASN A 74 -4.71 16.37 -4.28
N ASN A 75 -3.55 16.16 -3.65
CA ASN A 75 -2.23 16.11 -4.25
C ASN A 75 -1.29 15.22 -3.41
N ILE A 76 -0.15 14.83 -3.98
CA ILE A 76 0.97 14.21 -3.25
C ILE A 76 2.18 15.13 -3.33
N ASP A 77 2.83 15.34 -2.19
CA ASP A 77 4.08 16.11 -2.12
C ASP A 77 5.22 15.36 -2.79
N ASN A 78 6.01 16.08 -3.60
CA ASN A 78 7.11 15.55 -4.40
C ASN A 78 6.74 14.25 -5.16
N PRO A 79 5.83 14.31 -6.16
CA PRO A 79 5.31 13.14 -6.87
C PRO A 79 6.37 12.20 -7.43
N ARG A 80 7.51 12.74 -7.90
CA ARG A 80 8.63 11.93 -8.43
C ARG A 80 9.31 11.10 -7.35
N ASP A 81 9.58 11.70 -6.19
CA ASP A 81 10.19 11.00 -5.05
C ASP A 81 9.21 9.97 -4.46
N ALA A 82 7.91 10.28 -4.46
CA ALA A 82 6.86 9.34 -4.06
C ALA A 82 6.83 8.11 -4.97
N VAL A 83 6.94 8.27 -6.29
CA VAL A 83 7.06 7.14 -7.23
C VAL A 83 8.27 6.28 -6.90
N ILE A 84 9.44 6.88 -6.71
CA ILE A 84 10.68 6.14 -6.39
C ILE A 84 10.51 5.35 -5.10
N ARG A 85 9.97 5.97 -4.04
CA ARG A 85 9.71 5.31 -2.76
C ARG A 85 8.72 4.14 -2.90
N LEU A 86 7.58 4.37 -3.55
CA LEU A 86 6.55 3.35 -3.76
C LEU A 86 7.01 2.20 -4.68
N GLN A 87 7.93 2.44 -5.61
CA GLN A 87 8.55 1.41 -6.45
C GLN A 87 9.53 0.52 -5.66
N ASN A 88 10.24 1.11 -4.69
CA ASN A 88 11.16 0.39 -3.83
C ASN A 88 10.46 -0.41 -2.73
N ILE A 89 9.25 -0.02 -2.35
CA ILE A 89 8.42 -0.83 -1.45
C ILE A 89 7.92 -2.05 -2.23
N ARG A 90 8.50 -3.21 -1.92
CA ARG A 90 8.06 -4.51 -2.42
C ARG A 90 7.73 -5.38 -1.22
N ILE A 91 6.47 -5.29 -0.76
CA ILE A 91 6.02 -5.88 0.51
C ILE A 91 6.41 -7.36 0.63
N PHE A 92 6.28 -8.12 -0.47
CA PHE A 92 6.58 -9.55 -0.51
C PHE A 92 8.02 -9.89 -0.94
N ASP A 93 8.89 -8.89 -1.06
CA ASP A 93 10.34 -9.10 -1.14
C ASP A 93 11.01 -8.90 0.24
N ILE A 94 10.27 -8.40 1.25
CA ILE A 94 10.78 -8.22 2.62
C ILE A 94 10.87 -9.60 3.31
N PRO A 95 12.06 -10.05 3.74
CA PRO A 95 12.27 -11.40 4.26
C PRO A 95 11.32 -11.79 5.40
N THR A 96 11.13 -10.90 6.38
CA THR A 96 10.26 -11.12 7.53
C THR A 96 8.80 -11.30 7.12
N ILE A 97 8.32 -10.50 6.15
CA ILE A 97 6.94 -10.59 5.63
C ILE A 97 6.76 -11.88 4.84
N THR A 98 7.70 -12.21 3.94
CA THR A 98 7.62 -13.41 3.11
C THR A 98 7.69 -14.67 3.94
N ARG A 99 8.59 -14.72 4.92
CA ARG A 99 8.67 -15.84 5.88
C ARG A 99 7.38 -15.97 6.68
N PHE A 100 6.83 -14.88 7.20
CA PHE A 100 5.54 -14.89 7.88
C PHE A 100 4.45 -15.45 6.98
N TYR A 101 4.35 -14.95 5.75
CA TYR A 101 3.29 -15.29 4.82
C TYR A 101 3.30 -16.79 4.47
N LEU A 102 4.48 -17.35 4.23
CA LEU A 102 4.69 -18.74 3.80
C LEU A 102 4.69 -19.77 4.95
N THR A 103 5.02 -19.37 6.18
CA THR A 103 5.15 -20.34 7.30
C THR A 103 3.93 -20.40 8.21
N THR A 104 3.00 -19.45 8.09
CA THR A 104 1.80 -19.36 8.94
C THR A 104 0.52 -19.78 8.19
N ASP A 105 0.56 -20.88 7.45
CA ASP A 105 -0.58 -21.36 6.66
C ASP A 105 -1.87 -21.46 7.48
N ASN A 106 -2.97 -20.95 6.90
CA ASN A 106 -4.31 -20.88 7.51
C ASN A 106 -4.38 -20.12 8.85
N LYS A 107 -3.36 -19.34 9.20
CA LYS A 107 -3.34 -18.46 10.38
C LYS A 107 -3.17 -17.01 9.95
N TYR A 108 -3.65 -16.13 10.83
CA TYR A 108 -3.48 -14.69 10.68
C TYR A 108 -4.03 -14.13 9.36
N GLU A 109 -5.14 -14.68 8.88
CA GLU A 109 -5.71 -14.37 7.57
C GLU A 109 -6.10 -12.90 7.43
N LYS A 110 -6.49 -12.22 8.51
CA LYS A 110 -6.79 -10.79 8.44
C LYS A 110 -5.52 -9.98 8.20
N THR A 111 -4.41 -10.36 8.85
CA THR A 111 -3.10 -9.71 8.70
C THR A 111 -2.55 -9.95 7.30
N LYS A 112 -2.65 -11.18 6.78
CA LYS A 112 -2.28 -11.48 5.39
C LYS A 112 -3.15 -10.73 4.38
N ALA A 113 -4.47 -10.65 4.60
CA ALA A 113 -5.37 -9.88 3.77
C ALA A 113 -5.04 -8.39 3.79
N TYR A 114 -4.75 -7.84 4.97
CA TYR A 114 -4.32 -6.46 5.14
C TYR A 114 -3.05 -6.16 4.32
N LEU A 115 -2.03 -7.00 4.40
CA LEU A 115 -0.79 -6.83 3.63
C LEU A 115 -1.02 -6.85 2.12
N ARG A 116 -1.88 -7.76 1.63
CA ARG A 116 -2.26 -7.79 0.20
C ARG A 116 -2.97 -6.51 -0.24
N MET A 117 -3.93 -6.03 0.56
CA MET A 117 -4.66 -4.81 0.24
C MET A 117 -3.79 -3.56 0.36
N LEU A 118 -2.79 -3.57 1.25
CA LEU A 118 -1.80 -2.51 1.38
C LEU A 118 -0.88 -2.46 0.15
N ASP A 119 -0.40 -3.61 -0.35
CA ASP A 119 0.36 -3.67 -1.62
C ASP A 119 -0.49 -3.24 -2.82
N TYR A 120 -1.77 -3.60 -2.82
CA TYR A 120 -2.70 -3.15 -3.85
C TYR A 120 -2.87 -1.62 -3.83
N LEU A 121 -3.04 -1.01 -2.65
CA LEU A 121 -3.07 0.46 -2.52
C LEU A 121 -1.77 1.09 -3.05
N ARG A 122 -0.60 0.50 -2.76
CA ARG A 122 0.69 0.96 -3.29
C ARG A 122 0.71 0.97 -4.82
N LEU A 123 0.21 -0.09 -5.45
CA LEU A 123 0.12 -0.18 -6.92
C LEU A 123 -0.83 0.88 -7.51
N LEU A 124 -1.98 1.14 -6.88
CA LEU A 124 -2.90 2.19 -7.31
C LEU A 124 -2.28 3.59 -7.20
N LEU A 125 -1.54 3.85 -6.13
CA LEU A 125 -0.81 5.12 -5.95
C LEU A 125 0.24 5.30 -7.06
N LEU A 126 0.96 4.24 -7.43
CA LEU A 126 1.91 4.28 -8.54
C LEU A 126 1.24 4.57 -9.87
N GLU A 127 0.13 3.91 -10.17
CA GLU A 127 -0.64 4.16 -11.39
C GLU A 127 -1.10 5.62 -11.45
N TYR A 128 -1.73 6.11 -10.36
CA TYR A 128 -2.18 7.49 -10.24
C TYR A 128 -1.06 8.51 -10.45
N LEU A 129 0.08 8.33 -9.77
CA LEU A 129 1.23 9.24 -9.87
C LEU A 129 1.85 9.24 -11.26
N ASN A 130 1.96 8.08 -11.91
CA ASN A 130 2.50 7.98 -13.26
C ASN A 130 1.60 8.70 -14.28
N LEU A 131 0.28 8.51 -14.19
CA LEU A 131 -0.67 9.23 -15.04
C LEU A 131 -0.61 10.75 -14.81
N TYR A 132 -0.56 11.17 -13.54
CA TYR A 132 -0.40 12.57 -13.17
C TYR A 132 0.87 13.20 -13.77
N LEU A 133 2.01 12.50 -13.66
CA LEU A 133 3.29 12.98 -14.20
C LEU A 133 3.31 13.03 -15.73
N ILE A 134 2.70 12.05 -16.40
CA ILE A 134 2.57 12.04 -17.86
C ILE A 134 1.76 13.25 -18.32
N ALA A 135 0.59 13.48 -17.72
CA ALA A 135 -0.26 14.63 -18.04
C ALA A 135 0.46 15.97 -17.82
N GLN A 136 1.26 16.08 -16.76
CA GLN A 136 2.05 17.27 -16.46
C GLN A 136 3.16 17.51 -17.50
N SER A 137 3.81 16.44 -17.98
CA SER A 137 4.85 16.52 -19.01
C SER A 137 4.31 16.86 -20.42
N ALA A 138 3.06 16.49 -20.71
CA ALA A 138 2.39 16.80 -21.98
C ALA A 138 1.83 18.24 -22.04
N SER A 139 1.85 18.95 -20.91
CA SER A 139 1.35 20.33 -20.77
C SER A 139 2.47 21.38 -20.86
N VAL A 140 3.71 20.95 -21.15
CA VAL A 140 4.92 21.76 -21.33
C VAL A 140 5.34 21.71 -22.79
#